data_AF-A0A9P1ID26-F1
#
_entry.id   AF-A0A9P1ID26-F1
#
_cell.length_a   1.000
_cell.length_b   1.000
_cell.length_c   1.000
_cell.angle_alpha   90.00
_cell.angle_beta   90.00
_cell.angle_gamma   90.00
#
_symmetry.space_group_name_H-M   'P 1'
#
loop_
_entity.id
_entity.type
_entity.pdbx_description
1 polymer ?
#
loop_
_entity_poly.entity_id
_entity_poly.type
_entity_poly.pdbx_seq_one_letter_code
_entity_poly.pdbx_strand_id
1 'polypeptide(L)'
;MGASICAPNKKKTQVGASWVGNDTENPFDTGLSKKDRTCLRDTFQRLEEPKEIVGLIFLDIVNDIEPDLKKVFGVDRAPRSQMLKMPKFGGHVARFADLLDQLTSMLGYTENLTGAWQLVRKTGRSHVRQQFLEENQNQLNKNYFDIVINIFIHRLIPYLTGEQELPNNNAEGGGEQRKVRFVQNYQPAQVHDVWKRFFQIMIAQMTDSFELERAKQRNAQSQKALAPHQHVEQSERKKKKIQEKQSEIENTASSNEPKEQEQMFEDPF
;
A
#
# COMPACT_ATOMS: atom_id res chain seq x y z
N MET A 1 5.41 40.25 -30.31
CA MET A 1 3.95 40.02 -30.15
C MET A 1 3.59 38.98 -31.20
N GLY A 2 3.09 37.77 -30.94
CA GLY A 2 2.43 37.14 -29.81
C GLY A 2 1.51 36.07 -30.42
N ALA A 3 1.33 34.95 -29.71
CA ALA A 3 0.36 33.86 -29.91
C ALA A 3 0.92 32.52 -30.43
N SER A 4 1.30 31.67 -29.47
CA SER A 4 0.97 30.24 -29.54
C SER A 4 0.68 29.77 -28.12
N ILE A 5 -0.55 30.01 -27.66
CA ILE A 5 -1.09 29.48 -26.40
C ILE A 5 -2.33 28.70 -26.80
N CYS A 6 -2.19 27.37 -26.81
CA CYS A 6 -3.19 26.38 -26.41
C CYS A 6 -2.72 24.99 -26.87
N ALA A 7 -1.81 24.38 -26.09
CA ALA A 7 -1.70 22.93 -26.12
C ALA A 7 -2.94 22.33 -25.41
N PRO A 8 -3.56 21.25 -25.93
CA PRO A 8 -4.77 20.71 -25.35
C PRO A 8 -4.50 20.18 -23.94
N ASN A 9 -5.26 20.67 -22.97
CA ASN A 9 -5.24 20.24 -21.58
C ASN A 9 -5.62 18.75 -21.53
N LYS A 10 -4.63 17.86 -21.35
CA LYS A 10 -4.83 16.41 -21.33
C LYS A 10 -5.53 16.01 -20.03
N LYS A 11 -6.62 15.24 -20.15
CA LYS A 11 -7.51 14.82 -19.05
C LYS A 11 -6.72 14.02 -18.01
N LYS A 12 -6.60 14.57 -16.81
CA LYS A 12 -6.16 13.84 -15.62
C LYS A 12 -7.28 12.88 -15.20
N THR A 13 -6.97 11.59 -15.03
CA THR A 13 -7.95 10.61 -14.54
C THR A 13 -7.99 10.67 -13.02
N GLN A 14 -9.15 11.06 -12.48
CA GLN A 14 -9.37 11.11 -11.04
C GLN A 14 -9.71 9.70 -10.53
N VAL A 15 -8.84 9.12 -9.69
CA VAL A 15 -9.13 7.89 -8.96
C VAL A 15 -9.19 8.22 -7.47
N GLY A 16 -10.40 8.44 -6.96
CA GLY A 16 -10.64 8.92 -5.60
C GLY A 16 -10.26 10.40 -5.41
N ALA A 17 -9.46 10.70 -4.38
CA ALA A 17 -9.02 12.06 -4.03
C ALA A 17 -7.60 12.43 -4.54
N SER A 18 -6.96 11.56 -5.33
CA SER A 18 -5.63 11.81 -5.89
C SER A 18 -5.71 11.90 -7.42
N TRP A 19 -5.09 12.94 -7.97
CA TRP A 19 -4.73 12.96 -9.38
C TRP A 19 -3.55 12.00 -9.54
N VAL A 20 -3.73 10.93 -10.30
CA VAL A 20 -2.62 10.17 -10.87
C VAL A 20 -2.34 10.87 -12.20
N GLY A 21 -1.13 11.41 -12.36
CA GLY A 21 -0.69 11.97 -13.64
C GLY A 21 -0.77 10.89 -14.73
N ASN A 22 -0.78 11.31 -16.00
CA ASN A 22 -0.70 10.37 -17.13
C ASN A 22 0.41 9.33 -16.88
N ASP A 23 0.24 8.11 -17.38
CA ASP A 23 1.15 6.98 -17.17
C ASP A 23 2.64 7.31 -17.44
N THR A 24 2.92 8.35 -18.24
CA THR A 24 4.25 8.87 -18.57
C THR A 24 5.08 9.43 -17.40
N GLU A 25 4.47 9.70 -16.23
CA GLU A 25 5.18 10.20 -15.04
C GLU A 25 5.29 9.16 -13.92
N ASN A 26 4.86 7.91 -14.16
CA ASN A 26 4.89 6.87 -13.14
C ASN A 26 6.35 6.56 -12.74
N PRO A 27 6.75 6.78 -11.49
CA PRO A 27 8.14 6.60 -11.07
C PRO A 27 8.60 5.13 -11.14
N PHE A 28 7.67 4.17 -11.11
CA PHE A 28 7.98 2.76 -11.32
C PHE A 28 8.24 2.42 -12.80
N ASP A 29 7.77 3.24 -13.74
CA ASP A 29 8.08 3.09 -15.16
C ASP A 29 9.35 3.87 -15.53
N THR A 30 9.47 5.11 -15.06
CA THR A 30 10.64 5.95 -15.37
C THR A 30 11.89 5.54 -14.60
N GLY A 31 11.74 4.95 -13.40
CA GLY A 31 12.85 4.60 -12.51
C GLY A 31 13.31 3.14 -12.60
N LEU A 32 12.51 2.24 -13.18
CA LEU A 32 12.80 0.81 -13.29
C LEU A 32 12.50 0.32 -14.70
N SER A 33 13.50 -0.23 -15.38
CA SER A 33 13.28 -0.89 -16.67
C SER A 33 12.48 -2.19 -16.50
N LYS A 34 11.96 -2.73 -17.61
CA LYS A 34 11.30 -4.06 -17.59
C LYS A 34 12.18 -5.14 -16.96
N LYS A 35 13.48 -5.16 -17.29
CA LYS A 35 14.44 -6.12 -16.71
C LYS A 35 14.61 -5.92 -15.20
N ASP A 36 14.62 -4.68 -14.74
CA ASP A 36 14.69 -4.37 -13.30
C ASP A 36 13.44 -4.89 -12.59
N ARG A 37 12.25 -4.69 -13.17
CA ARG A 37 10.99 -5.16 -12.59
C ARG A 37 10.91 -6.69 -12.54
N THR A 38 11.32 -7.39 -13.60
CA THR A 38 11.45 -8.85 -13.60
C THR A 38 12.45 -9.31 -12.54
N CYS A 39 13.59 -8.63 -12.39
CA CYS A 39 14.58 -8.93 -11.34
C CYS A 39 13.97 -8.84 -9.94
N LEU A 40 13.18 -7.79 -9.64
CA LEU A 40 12.45 -7.68 -8.37
C LEU A 40 11.55 -8.89 -8.11
N ARG A 41 10.77 -9.31 -9.11
CA ARG A 41 9.86 -10.45 -8.97
C ARG A 41 10.61 -11.76 -8.76
N ASP A 42 11.56 -12.06 -9.63
CA ASP A 42 12.32 -13.30 -9.59
C ASP A 42 13.08 -13.46 -8.28
N THR A 43 13.70 -12.38 -7.79
CA THR A 43 14.49 -12.45 -6.56
C THR A 43 13.62 -12.53 -5.32
N PHE A 44 12.45 -11.86 -5.30
CA PHE A 44 11.51 -12.01 -4.18
C PHE A 44 10.88 -13.41 -4.12
N GLN A 45 10.50 -13.99 -5.27
CA GLN A 45 9.92 -15.34 -5.34
C GLN A 45 10.88 -16.46 -4.94
N ARG A 46 12.19 -16.20 -4.93
CA ARG A 46 13.20 -17.17 -4.47
C ARG A 46 13.25 -17.29 -2.95
N LEU A 47 12.74 -16.32 -2.22
CA LEU A 47 12.71 -16.39 -0.76
C LEU A 47 11.74 -17.50 -0.35
N GLU A 48 12.21 -18.46 0.46
CA GLU A 48 11.37 -19.57 0.94
C GLU A 48 10.30 -19.06 1.92
N GLU A 49 10.71 -18.29 2.93
CA GLU A 49 9.83 -17.76 3.98
C GLU A 49 9.93 -16.22 4.07
N PRO A 50 9.43 -15.47 3.07
CA PRO A 50 9.56 -14.01 3.03
C PRO A 50 8.88 -13.32 4.22
N LYS A 51 7.79 -13.91 4.76
CA LYS A 51 7.10 -13.38 5.95
C LYS A 51 7.96 -13.48 7.21
N GLU A 52 8.75 -14.54 7.35
CA GLU A 52 9.67 -14.69 8.47
C GLU A 52 10.81 -13.69 8.38
N ILE A 53 11.41 -13.51 7.19
CA ILE A 53 12.46 -12.52 6.95
C ILE A 53 11.94 -11.11 7.26
N VAL A 54 10.77 -10.74 6.74
CA VAL A 54 10.13 -9.44 7.03
C VAL A 54 9.89 -9.29 8.54
N GLY A 55 9.47 -10.36 9.22
CA GLY A 55 9.29 -10.37 10.68
C GLY A 55 10.57 -10.10 11.45
N LEU A 56 11.68 -10.75 11.09
CA LEU A 56 13.00 -10.53 11.69
C LEU A 56 13.45 -9.07 11.53
N ILE A 57 13.27 -8.49 10.34
CA ILE A 57 13.61 -7.10 10.06
C ILE A 57 12.76 -6.14 10.91
N PHE A 58 11.45 -6.38 11.01
CA PHE A 58 10.60 -5.56 11.88
C PHE A 58 10.95 -5.69 13.36
N LEU A 59 11.39 -6.87 13.82
CA LEU A 59 11.88 -7.04 15.19
C LEU A 59 13.12 -6.18 15.44
N ASP A 60 14.07 -6.16 14.50
CA ASP A 60 15.24 -5.26 14.58
C ASP A 60 14.80 -3.80 14.62
N ILE A 61 13.86 -3.39 13.76
CA ILE A 61 13.36 -2.02 13.73
C ILE A 61 12.83 -1.60 15.09
N VAL A 62 11.88 -2.36 15.66
CA VAL A 62 11.22 -1.93 16.90
C VAL A 62 12.07 -2.13 18.14
N ASN A 63 13.06 -3.02 18.13
CA ASN A 63 13.91 -3.24 19.30
C ASN A 63 15.17 -2.38 19.31
N ASP A 64 15.79 -2.19 18.15
CA ASP A 64 17.18 -1.75 18.06
C ASP A 64 17.33 -0.41 17.31
N ILE A 65 16.38 -0.06 16.43
CA ILE A 65 16.49 1.12 15.54
C ILE A 65 15.54 2.26 15.95
N GLU A 66 14.24 1.99 16.05
CA GLU A 66 13.21 2.99 16.35
C GLU A 66 12.22 2.45 17.40
N PRO A 67 12.64 2.45 18.70
CA PRO A 67 11.86 1.87 19.78
C PRO A 67 10.55 2.61 20.08
N ASP A 68 10.40 3.85 19.62
CA ASP A 68 9.13 4.59 19.72
C ASP A 68 7.97 3.82 19.06
N LEU A 69 8.28 3.03 18.02
CA LEU A 69 7.30 2.19 17.32
C LEU A 69 6.78 1.02 18.17
N LYS A 70 7.46 0.63 19.26
CA LYS A 70 6.97 -0.44 20.15
C LYS A 70 5.59 -0.12 20.70
N LYS A 71 5.38 1.13 21.14
CA LYS A 71 4.08 1.58 21.68
C LYS A 71 3.01 1.61 20.59
N VAL A 72 3.37 2.06 19.39
CA VAL A 72 2.46 2.10 18.22
C VAL A 72 1.95 0.71 17.87
N PHE A 73 2.85 -0.27 17.87
CA PHE A 73 2.54 -1.66 17.57
C PHE A 73 2.06 -2.47 18.79
N GLY A 74 1.96 -1.88 19.98
CA GLY A 74 1.49 -2.54 21.19
C GLY A 74 2.40 -3.68 21.68
N VAL A 75 3.72 -3.50 21.54
CA VAL A 75 4.76 -4.47 21.92
C VAL A 75 5.78 -3.87 22.89
N ASP A 76 5.44 -2.78 23.57
CA ASP A 76 6.28 -2.10 24.57
C ASP A 76 6.67 -2.99 25.75
N ARG A 77 5.79 -3.95 26.13
CA ARG A 77 6.03 -4.90 27.22
C ARG A 77 6.27 -6.34 26.76
N ALA A 78 6.10 -6.62 25.48
CA ALA A 78 6.24 -7.98 24.96
C ALA A 78 7.73 -8.34 24.81
N PRO A 79 8.16 -9.54 25.25
CA PRO A 79 9.51 -10.00 24.94
C PRO A 79 9.64 -10.21 23.41
N ARG A 80 10.85 -10.02 22.87
CA ARG A 80 11.13 -10.08 21.41
C ARG A 80 10.55 -11.34 20.75
N SER A 81 10.67 -12.49 21.39
CA SER A 81 10.17 -13.80 20.90
C SER A 81 8.65 -13.91 20.80
N GLN A 82 7.89 -13.04 21.48
CA GLN A 82 6.43 -13.04 21.45
C GLN A 82 5.84 -11.93 20.58
N MET A 83 6.64 -10.93 20.17
CA MET A 83 6.15 -9.75 19.45
C MET A 83 5.42 -10.13 18.16
N LEU A 84 5.91 -11.10 17.38
CA LEU A 84 5.27 -11.54 16.13
C LEU A 84 3.88 -12.15 16.32
N LYS A 85 3.56 -12.63 17.53
CA LYS A 85 2.22 -13.14 17.87
C LYS A 85 1.25 -12.03 18.27
N MET A 86 1.75 -10.80 18.48
CA MET A 86 0.92 -9.68 18.90
C MET A 86 0.09 -9.15 17.71
N PRO A 87 -1.23 -8.94 17.87
CA PRO A 87 -2.12 -8.71 16.73
C PRO A 87 -1.74 -7.52 15.85
N LYS A 88 -1.35 -6.39 16.46
CA LYS A 88 -0.98 -5.17 15.73
C LYS A 88 0.36 -5.32 15.01
N PHE A 89 1.38 -5.86 15.70
CA PHE A 89 2.72 -6.02 15.15
C PHE A 89 2.79 -7.14 14.11
N GLY A 90 2.39 -8.37 14.47
CA GLY A 90 2.34 -9.51 13.54
C GLY A 90 1.41 -9.24 12.35
N GLY A 91 0.28 -8.58 12.59
CA GLY A 91 -0.62 -8.14 11.52
C GLY A 91 0.00 -7.06 10.61
N HIS A 92 0.90 -6.22 11.10
CA HIS A 92 1.64 -5.26 10.25
C HIS A 92 2.72 -5.96 9.42
N VAL A 93 3.47 -6.89 10.03
CA VAL A 93 4.45 -7.76 9.34
C VAL A 93 3.80 -8.50 8.17
N ALA A 94 2.67 -9.16 8.40
CA ALA A 94 1.94 -9.87 7.35
C ALA A 94 1.50 -8.93 6.22
N ARG A 95 0.89 -7.78 6.55
CA ARG A 95 0.46 -6.79 5.56
C ARG A 95 1.62 -6.22 4.74
N PHE A 96 2.79 -6.03 5.35
CA PHE A 96 3.96 -5.51 4.64
C PHE A 96 4.56 -6.58 3.71
N ALA A 97 4.64 -7.83 4.15
CA ALA A 97 5.07 -8.93 3.28
C ALA A 97 4.11 -9.12 2.09
N ASP A 98 2.80 -9.08 2.33
CA ASP A 98 1.79 -9.17 1.27
C ASP A 98 1.84 -7.95 0.33
N LEU A 99 2.18 -6.76 0.83
CA LEU A 99 2.41 -5.57 0.01
C LEU A 99 3.60 -5.78 -0.95
N LEU A 100 4.72 -6.31 -0.46
CA LEU A 100 5.89 -6.59 -1.31
C LEU A 100 5.58 -7.65 -2.37
N ASP A 101 4.86 -8.72 -2.00
CA ASP A 101 4.45 -9.74 -2.97
C ASP A 101 3.55 -9.15 -4.07
N GLN A 102 2.54 -8.37 -3.69
CA GLN A 102 1.63 -7.71 -4.64
C GLN A 102 2.37 -6.72 -5.54
N LEU A 103 3.27 -5.90 -4.98
CA LEU A 103 4.02 -4.92 -5.75
C LEU A 103 4.98 -5.58 -6.74
N THR A 104 5.76 -6.58 -6.29
CA THR A 104 6.68 -7.30 -7.18
C THR A 104 5.92 -8.07 -8.26
N SER A 105 4.77 -8.64 -7.95
CA SER A 105 3.88 -9.30 -8.94
C SER A 105 3.33 -8.29 -9.96
N MET A 106 2.80 -7.15 -9.50
CA MET A 106 2.30 -6.13 -10.43
C MET A 106 3.39 -5.54 -11.32
N LEU A 107 4.60 -5.35 -10.79
CA LEU A 107 5.69 -4.75 -11.54
C LEU A 107 6.35 -5.74 -12.51
N GLY A 108 6.74 -6.92 -12.02
CA GLY A 108 7.60 -7.85 -12.76
C GLY A 108 6.90 -9.04 -13.40
N TYR A 109 5.61 -9.26 -13.09
CA TYR A 109 4.83 -10.36 -13.68
C TYR A 109 3.68 -9.85 -14.56
N THR A 110 2.77 -9.03 -14.02
CA THR A 110 1.60 -8.55 -14.78
C THR A 110 1.85 -7.24 -15.53
N GLU A 111 2.97 -6.56 -15.27
CA GLU A 111 3.31 -5.24 -15.81
C GLU A 111 2.21 -4.18 -15.56
N ASN A 112 1.42 -4.35 -14.49
CA ASN A 112 0.42 -3.39 -14.05
C ASN A 112 1.06 -2.23 -13.25
N LEU A 113 1.83 -1.39 -13.94
CA LEU A 113 2.60 -0.30 -13.33
C LEU A 113 1.69 0.74 -12.68
N THR A 114 0.55 1.04 -13.30
CA THR A 114 -0.45 1.98 -12.77
C THR A 114 -1.06 1.43 -11.47
N GLY A 115 -1.37 0.14 -11.41
CA GLY A 115 -1.86 -0.52 -10.21
C GLY A 115 -0.83 -0.52 -9.07
N ALA A 116 0.44 -0.80 -9.37
CA ALA A 116 1.53 -0.72 -8.40
C ALA A 116 1.66 0.70 -7.82
N TRP A 117 1.66 1.72 -8.68
CA TRP A 117 1.76 3.11 -8.24
C TRP A 117 0.56 3.53 -7.38
N GLN A 118 -0.65 3.16 -7.79
CA GLN A 118 -1.86 3.39 -7.02
C GLN A 118 -1.84 2.71 -5.66
N LEU A 119 -1.35 1.47 -5.58
CA LEU A 119 -1.26 0.71 -4.33
C LEU A 119 -0.31 1.41 -3.34
N VAL A 120 0.90 1.76 -3.75
CA VAL A 120 1.87 2.46 -2.88
C VAL A 120 1.29 3.78 -2.37
N ARG A 121 0.72 4.60 -3.28
CA ARG A 121 0.12 5.88 -2.89
C ARG A 121 -1.08 5.69 -1.97
N LYS A 122 -1.93 4.67 -2.20
CA LYS A 122 -3.07 4.33 -1.34
C LYS A 122 -2.60 3.92 0.06
N THR A 123 -1.53 3.14 0.14
CA THR A 123 -0.90 2.76 1.40
C THR A 123 -0.37 3.99 2.14
N GLY A 124 0.35 4.91 1.50
CA GLY A 124 0.79 6.15 2.16
C GLY A 124 -0.39 6.98 2.71
N ARG A 125 -1.47 7.16 1.93
CA ARG A 125 -2.68 7.86 2.39
C ARG A 125 -3.36 7.18 3.58
N SER A 126 -3.42 5.85 3.59
CA SER A 126 -4.10 5.12 4.68
C SER A 126 -3.38 5.27 6.02
N HIS A 127 -2.06 5.50 5.99
CA HIS A 127 -1.25 5.71 7.18
C HIS A 127 -1.53 7.05 7.88
N VAL A 128 -2.17 8.03 7.22
CA VAL A 128 -2.62 9.28 7.88
C VAL A 128 -3.60 9.01 9.03
N ARG A 129 -4.32 7.88 8.98
CA ARG A 129 -5.23 7.45 10.06
C ARG A 129 -4.49 6.95 11.31
N GLN A 130 -3.17 6.75 11.24
CA GLN A 130 -2.37 6.41 12.40
C GLN A 130 -1.97 7.70 13.10
N GLN A 131 -2.59 7.96 14.26
CA GLN A 131 -2.37 9.20 15.02
C GLN A 131 -0.89 9.48 15.28
N PHE A 132 -0.11 8.46 15.65
CA PHE A 132 1.33 8.61 15.84
C PHE A 132 2.03 9.20 14.60
N LEU A 133 1.71 8.71 13.40
CA LEU A 133 2.30 9.26 12.18
C LEU A 133 1.73 10.63 11.84
N GLU A 134 0.43 10.86 12.06
CA GLU A 134 -0.20 12.17 11.82
C GLU A 134 0.52 13.29 12.58
N GLU A 135 0.88 13.02 13.84
CA GLU A 135 1.57 13.94 14.74
C GLU A 135 3.09 14.00 14.48
N ASN A 136 3.75 12.87 14.23
CA ASN A 136 5.21 12.78 14.28
C ASN A 136 5.91 12.64 12.91
N GLN A 137 5.19 12.25 11.84
CA GLN A 137 5.78 12.14 10.50
C GLN A 137 6.22 13.52 10.02
N ASN A 138 7.51 13.66 9.72
CA ASN A 138 8.10 14.92 9.28
C ASN A 138 9.30 14.68 8.37
N GLN A 139 9.24 15.16 7.12
CA GLN A 139 10.32 15.02 6.14
C GLN A 139 11.65 15.67 6.58
N LEU A 140 11.60 16.73 7.38
CA LEU A 140 12.79 17.47 7.83
C LEU A 140 13.41 16.92 9.12
N ASN A 141 12.67 16.07 9.86
CA ASN A 141 13.12 15.55 11.14
C ASN A 141 13.12 14.02 11.16
N LYS A 142 11.94 13.40 11.22
CA LYS A 142 11.77 11.95 11.25
C LYS A 142 10.74 11.51 10.20
N ASN A 143 11.23 10.95 9.10
CA ASN A 143 10.41 10.23 8.14
C ASN A 143 10.38 8.74 8.51
N TYR A 144 9.29 8.27 9.12
CA TYR A 144 9.17 6.89 9.57
C TYR A 144 9.10 5.88 8.42
N PHE A 145 8.62 6.28 7.23
CA PHE A 145 8.68 5.41 6.05
C PHE A 145 10.13 5.20 5.60
N ASP A 146 10.91 6.27 5.59
CA ASP A 146 12.33 6.23 5.24
C ASP A 146 13.13 5.39 6.26
N ILE A 147 12.91 5.61 7.56
CA ILE A 147 13.54 4.83 8.64
C ILE A 147 13.27 3.33 8.45
N VAL A 148 11.99 2.94 8.32
CA VAL A 148 11.61 1.52 8.16
C VAL A 148 12.23 0.93 6.88
N ILE A 149 12.02 1.59 5.74
CA ILE A 149 12.42 1.04 4.44
C ILE A 149 13.94 1.02 4.27
N ASN A 150 14.70 1.95 4.84
CA ASN A 150 16.16 1.90 4.81
C ASN A 150 16.70 0.68 5.55
N ILE A 151 16.07 0.25 6.65
CA ILE A 151 16.45 -1.01 7.29
C ILE A 151 16.14 -2.21 6.39
N PHE A 152 15.04 -2.18 5.64
CA PHE A 152 14.78 -3.21 4.61
C PHE A 152 15.84 -3.22 3.52
N ILE A 153 16.34 -2.07 3.05
CA ILE A 153 17.45 -2.02 2.08
C ILE A 153 18.67 -2.74 2.65
N HIS A 154 19.03 -2.47 3.91
CA HIS A 154 20.22 -3.07 4.53
C HIS A 154 20.05 -4.55 4.89
N ARG A 155 18.84 -4.98 5.28
CA ARG A 155 18.62 -6.31 5.85
C ARG A 155 17.96 -7.30 4.90
N LEU A 156 17.13 -6.86 3.96
CA LEU A 156 16.44 -7.76 3.02
C LEU A 156 17.32 -8.13 1.83
N ILE A 157 18.11 -7.18 1.31
CA ILE A 157 18.92 -7.39 0.10
C ILE A 157 19.94 -8.54 0.24
N PRO A 158 20.61 -8.74 1.39
CA PRO A 158 21.46 -9.92 1.59
C PRO A 158 20.72 -11.26 1.43
N TYR A 159 19.44 -11.35 1.81
CA TYR A 159 18.62 -12.54 1.55
C TYR A 159 18.28 -12.67 0.05
N LEU A 160 17.94 -11.57 -0.61
CA LEU A 160 17.59 -11.55 -2.03
C LEU A 160 18.75 -11.91 -2.96
N THR A 161 19.99 -11.65 -2.52
CA THR A 161 21.22 -11.99 -3.23
C THR A 161 21.71 -13.41 -2.91
N GLY A 162 21.16 -14.07 -1.88
CA GLY A 162 21.65 -15.34 -1.36
C GLY A 162 22.95 -15.23 -0.56
N GLU A 163 23.35 -14.01 -0.19
CA GLU A 163 24.50 -13.76 0.71
C GLU A 163 24.16 -14.13 2.17
N GLN A 164 22.88 -14.05 2.54
CA GLN A 164 22.36 -14.41 3.85
C GLN A 164 21.24 -15.44 3.73
N GLU A 165 21.30 -16.49 4.54
CA GLU A 165 20.26 -17.51 4.68
C GLU A 165 19.47 -17.28 5.98
N LEU A 166 18.26 -17.84 6.06
CA LEU A 166 17.45 -17.79 7.28
C LEU A 166 18.17 -18.54 8.42
N PRO A 167 18.17 -18.01 9.65
CA PRO A 167 18.70 -18.75 10.80
C PRO A 167 17.95 -20.06 10.95
N ASN A 168 18.67 -21.16 10.83
CA ASN A 168 18.07 -22.48 10.82
C ASN A 168 17.68 -22.87 12.25
N ASN A 169 16.39 -22.86 12.59
CA ASN A 169 15.89 -23.20 13.94
C ASN A 169 16.14 -24.68 14.33
N ASN A 170 16.72 -25.49 13.44
CA ASN A 170 17.03 -26.91 13.65
C ASN A 170 18.56 -27.20 13.76
N ALA A 171 19.41 -26.19 13.87
CA ALA A 171 20.88 -26.35 13.90
C ALA A 171 21.46 -26.83 15.25
N GLU A 172 20.72 -27.64 16.03
CA GLU A 172 21.30 -28.48 17.08
C GLU A 172 21.71 -29.88 16.57
N GLY A 173 21.42 -30.21 15.31
CA GLY A 173 21.88 -31.43 14.66
C GLY A 173 22.88 -31.13 13.54
N GLY A 174 24.16 -31.48 13.73
CA GLY A 174 25.25 -31.29 12.78
C GLY A 174 25.08 -32.08 11.47
N GLY A 175 24.22 -31.60 10.57
CA GLY A 175 24.13 -32.04 9.19
C GLY A 175 24.54 -30.90 8.26
N GLU A 176 25.61 -31.12 7.50
CA GLU A 176 26.01 -30.23 6.39
C GLU A 176 24.81 -29.95 5.49
N GLN A 177 24.36 -28.70 5.46
CA GLN A 177 23.27 -28.32 4.58
C GLN A 177 23.78 -28.27 3.15
N ARG A 178 23.07 -28.98 2.26
CA ARG A 178 23.24 -28.85 0.80
C ARG A 178 22.99 -27.39 0.44
N LYS A 179 24.06 -26.67 0.09
CA LYS A 179 23.98 -25.42 -0.66
C LYS A 179 23.23 -25.70 -1.96
N VAL A 180 21.92 -25.50 -1.97
CA VAL A 180 21.16 -25.44 -3.23
C VAL A 180 21.56 -24.13 -3.88
N ARG A 181 22.70 -24.14 -4.58
CA ARG A 181 23.12 -23.05 -5.45
C ARG A 181 22.12 -22.99 -6.60
N PHE A 182 21.05 -22.23 -6.41
CA PHE A 182 20.21 -21.82 -7.51
C PHE A 182 21.07 -21.05 -8.52
N VAL A 183 20.79 -21.25 -9.81
CA VAL A 183 21.47 -20.53 -10.88
C VAL A 183 21.12 -19.04 -10.75
N GLN A 184 22.05 -18.27 -10.19
CA GLN A 184 21.88 -16.84 -9.97
C GLN A 184 22.07 -16.09 -11.30
N ASN A 185 20.96 -15.82 -12.00
CA ASN A 185 20.96 -15.09 -13.28
C ASN A 185 21.27 -13.59 -13.15
N TYR A 186 21.32 -13.06 -11.93
CA TYR A 186 21.55 -11.63 -11.64
C TYR A 186 22.81 -11.47 -10.80
N GLN A 187 23.65 -10.48 -11.13
CA GLN A 187 24.80 -10.16 -10.28
C GLN A 187 24.33 -9.55 -8.95
N PRO A 188 24.95 -9.85 -7.80
CA PRO A 188 24.52 -9.30 -6.50
C PRO A 188 24.40 -7.76 -6.49
N ALA A 189 25.36 -7.06 -7.13
CA ALA A 189 25.31 -5.61 -7.29
C ALA A 189 24.07 -5.14 -8.07
N GLN A 190 23.66 -5.87 -9.12
CA GLN A 190 22.45 -5.56 -9.88
C GLN A 190 21.21 -5.70 -9.01
N VAL A 191 21.10 -6.79 -8.25
CA VAL A 191 19.97 -7.01 -7.33
C VAL A 191 19.91 -5.88 -6.31
N HIS A 192 21.04 -5.54 -5.71
CA HIS A 192 21.14 -4.46 -4.73
C HIS A 192 20.65 -3.12 -5.30
N ASP A 193 21.17 -2.71 -6.46
CA ASP A 193 20.82 -1.41 -7.05
C ASP A 193 19.37 -1.33 -7.52
N VAL A 194 18.81 -2.43 -8.02
CA VAL A 194 17.40 -2.53 -8.41
C VAL A 194 16.49 -2.41 -7.20
N TRP A 195 16.75 -3.18 -6.14
CA TRP A 195 15.94 -3.16 -4.91
C TRP A 195 16.05 -1.83 -4.18
N LYS A 196 17.23 -1.22 -4.13
CA LYS A 196 17.42 0.11 -3.56
C LYS A 196 16.59 1.17 -4.28
N ARG A 197 16.62 1.19 -5.62
CA ARG A 197 15.80 2.14 -6.42
C ARG A 197 14.30 1.90 -6.19
N PHE A 198 13.87 0.65 -6.18
CA PHE A 198 12.47 0.29 -5.89
C PHE A 198 12.01 0.82 -4.52
N PHE A 199 12.80 0.58 -3.48
CA PHE A 199 12.49 1.05 -2.13
C PHE A 199 12.51 2.57 -2.00
N GLN A 200 13.45 3.26 -2.66
CA GLN A 200 13.47 4.72 -2.72
C GLN A 200 12.22 5.31 -3.38
N ILE A 201 11.73 4.69 -4.47
CA ILE A 201 10.47 5.07 -5.09
C ILE A 201 9.30 4.86 -4.10
N MET A 202 9.28 3.75 -3.36
CA MET A 202 8.26 3.51 -2.33
C MET A 202 8.27 4.59 -1.25
N ILE A 203 9.44 4.92 -0.70
CA ILE A 203 9.58 5.98 0.32
C ILE A 203 9.00 7.29 -0.20
N ALA A 204 9.44 7.74 -1.38
CA ALA A 204 8.99 8.99 -1.97
C ALA A 204 7.47 9.00 -2.16
N GLN A 205 6.91 7.95 -2.79
CA GLN A 205 5.48 7.90 -3.11
C GLN A 205 4.58 7.74 -1.89
N MET A 206 5.01 7.01 -0.86
CA MET A 206 4.28 6.91 0.41
C MET A 206 4.33 8.23 1.18
N THR A 207 5.49 8.87 1.23
CA THR A 207 5.69 10.14 1.93
C THR A 207 4.84 11.23 1.27
N ASP A 208 4.93 11.41 -0.04
CA ASP A 208 4.18 12.45 -0.76
C ASP A 208 2.67 12.27 -0.64
N SER A 209 2.19 11.02 -0.76
CA SER A 209 0.76 10.76 -0.68
C SER A 209 0.23 10.92 0.74
N PHE A 210 1.04 10.57 1.76
CA PHE A 210 0.73 10.82 3.17
C PHE A 210 0.62 12.32 3.44
N GLU A 211 1.62 13.11 3.04
CA GLU A 211 1.66 14.55 3.32
C GLU A 211 0.49 15.29 2.67
N LEU A 212 0.22 14.96 1.41
CA LEU A 212 -0.91 15.54 0.68
C LEU A 212 -2.26 15.23 1.36
N GLU A 213 -2.43 13.99 1.82
CA GLU A 213 -3.66 13.56 2.48
C GLU A 213 -3.79 14.16 3.89
N ARG A 214 -2.70 14.24 4.65
CA ARG A 214 -2.66 14.91 5.96
C ARG A 214 -3.04 16.39 5.85
N ALA A 215 -2.45 17.10 4.88
CA ALA A 215 -2.77 18.51 4.64
C ALA A 215 -4.25 18.71 4.27
N LYS A 216 -4.81 17.84 3.42
CA LYS A 216 -6.25 17.86 3.08
C LYS A 216 -7.14 17.67 4.29
N GLN A 217 -6.82 16.71 5.16
CA GLN A 217 -7.62 16.43 6.35
C GLN A 217 -7.58 17.60 7.35
N ARG A 218 -6.39 18.19 7.59
CA ARG A 218 -6.24 19.37 8.44
C ARG A 218 -7.02 20.56 7.89
N ASN A 219 -6.89 20.85 6.60
CA ASN A 219 -7.62 21.95 5.96
C ASN A 219 -9.14 21.75 6.05
N ALA A 220 -9.63 20.53 5.85
CA ALA A 220 -11.05 20.22 6.00
C ALA A 220 -11.53 20.39 7.45
N GLN A 221 -10.73 20.03 8.45
CA GLN A 221 -11.04 20.25 9.86
C GLN A 221 -11.04 21.74 10.22
N SER A 222 -10.06 22.51 9.76
CA SER A 222 -10.00 23.96 9.96
C SER A 222 -11.19 24.68 9.33
N GLN A 223 -11.61 24.29 8.12
CA GLN A 223 -12.81 24.84 7.49
C GLN A 223 -14.08 24.56 8.30
N LYS A 224 -14.22 23.35 8.86
CA LYS A 224 -15.34 23.03 9.75
C LYS A 224 -15.33 23.86 11.03
N ALA A 225 -14.15 24.14 11.58
CA ALA A 225 -14.02 24.97 12.77
C ALA A 225 -14.36 26.45 12.50
N LEU A 226 -13.98 26.96 11.32
CA LEU A 226 -14.22 28.36 10.93
C LEU A 226 -15.66 28.66 10.53
N ALA A 227 -16.36 27.69 9.93
CA ALA A 227 -17.75 27.85 9.49
C ALA A 227 -18.60 26.60 9.79
N PRO A 228 -18.83 26.28 11.08
CA PRO A 228 -19.50 25.04 11.47
C PRO A 228 -20.94 24.96 10.96
N HIS A 229 -21.66 26.09 10.91
CA HIS A 229 -23.03 26.17 10.39
C HIS A 229 -23.13 25.76 8.92
N GLN A 230 -22.17 26.13 8.06
CA GLN A 230 -22.17 25.72 6.65
C GLN A 230 -21.99 24.20 6.48
N HIS A 231 -21.22 23.57 7.35
CA HIS A 231 -21.03 22.12 7.31
C HIS A 231 -22.27 21.36 7.83
N VAL A 232 -22.94 21.88 8.87
CA VAL A 232 -24.20 21.32 9.38
C VAL A 232 -25.28 21.39 8.30
N GLU A 233 -25.48 22.55 7.68
CA GLU A 233 -26.45 22.72 6.59
C GLU A 233 -26.14 21.84 5.37
N GLN A 234 -24.87 21.72 4.97
CA GLN A 234 -24.48 20.82 3.87
C GLN A 234 -24.71 19.35 4.22
N SER A 235 -24.44 18.95 5.46
CA SER A 235 -24.71 17.59 5.94
C SER A 235 -26.20 17.28 5.94
N GLU A 236 -27.05 18.21 6.40
CA GLU A 236 -28.50 18.07 6.36
C GLU A 236 -29.04 18.01 4.93
N ARG A 237 -28.54 18.86 4.03
CA ARG A 237 -28.89 18.82 2.60
C ARG A 237 -28.49 17.49 1.95
N LYS A 238 -27.34 16.92 2.30
CA LYS A 238 -26.92 15.58 1.81
C LYS A 238 -27.80 14.47 2.37
N LYS A 239 -28.16 14.52 3.66
CA LYS A 239 -29.10 13.56 4.27
C LYS A 239 -30.46 13.60 3.59
N LYS A 240 -31.02 14.80 3.35
CA LYS A 240 -32.28 14.97 2.60
C LYS A 240 -32.21 14.35 1.21
N LYS A 241 -31.14 14.61 0.43
CA LYS A 241 -30.96 14.00 -0.90
C LYS A 241 -30.84 12.48 -0.89
N ILE A 242 -30.21 11.90 0.12
CA ILE A 242 -30.09 10.44 0.25
C ILE A 242 -31.45 9.83 0.60
N GLN A 243 -32.19 10.47 1.51
CA GLN A 243 -33.53 10.07 1.90
C GLN A 243 -34.51 10.17 0.73
N GLU A 244 -34.45 11.25 -0.06
CA GLU A 244 -35.23 11.41 -1.30
C GLU A 244 -34.93 10.29 -2.29
N LYS A 245 -33.65 9.98 -2.56
CA LYS A 245 -33.27 8.86 -3.43
C LYS A 245 -33.72 7.50 -2.91
N GLN A 246 -33.66 7.26 -1.60
CA GLN A 246 -34.18 6.02 -1.01
C GLN A 246 -35.69 5.91 -1.17
N SER A 247 -36.42 7.01 -0.95
CA SER A 247 -37.87 7.05 -1.15
C SER A 247 -38.28 6.90 -2.62
N GLU A 248 -37.50 7.42 -3.58
CA GLU A 248 -37.72 7.20 -5.01
C GLU A 248 -37.55 5.72 -5.40
N ILE A 249 -36.57 5.03 -4.81
CA ILE A 249 -36.35 3.60 -5.01
C ILE A 249 -37.48 2.76 -4.39
N GLU A 250 -37.94 3.11 -3.19
CA GLU A 250 -39.06 2.43 -2.53
C GLU A 250 -40.38 2.63 -3.28
N ASN A 251 -40.62 3.83 -3.82
CA ASN A 251 -41.83 4.15 -4.61
C ASN A 251 -41.81 3.54 -6.02
N THR A 252 -40.64 3.30 -6.61
CA THR A 252 -40.52 2.60 -7.91
C THR A 252 -40.53 1.08 -7.76
N ALA A 253 -40.08 0.54 -6.63
CA ALA A 253 -40.15 -0.90 -6.34
C ALA A 253 -41.58 -1.39 -6.04
N SER A 254 -42.45 -0.51 -5.52
CA SER A 254 -43.86 -0.83 -5.23
C SER A 254 -44.79 -0.73 -6.45
N SER A 255 -44.27 -0.32 -7.62
CA SER A 255 -45.05 -0.24 -8.88
C SER A 255 -44.96 -1.49 -9.77
N ASN A 256 -44.26 -2.54 -9.34
CA ASN A 256 -44.21 -3.85 -10.03
C ASN A 256 -45.00 -4.90 -9.23
N GLU A 257 -46.31 -4.74 -9.12
CA GLU A 257 -47.18 -5.90 -8.90
C GLU A 257 -47.30 -6.70 -10.22
N PRO A 258 -47.22 -8.04 -10.20
CA PRO A 258 -47.38 -8.83 -11.40
C PRO A 258 -48.83 -8.73 -11.86
N LYS A 259 -49.05 -8.28 -13.10
CA LYS A 259 -50.35 -8.41 -13.78
C LYS A 259 -50.78 -9.87 -13.76
N GLU A 260 -51.98 -10.13 -13.26
CA GLU A 260 -52.64 -11.42 -13.31
C GLU A 260 -52.54 -12.02 -14.73
N GLN A 261 -52.07 -13.25 -14.81
CA GLN A 261 -52.08 -14.03 -16.05
C GLN A 261 -53.54 -14.37 -16.39
N GLU A 262 -54.02 -13.89 -17.54
CA GLU A 262 -55.24 -14.38 -18.18
C GLU A 262 -55.14 -15.90 -18.36
N GLN A 263 -55.96 -16.65 -17.64
CA GLN A 263 -56.16 -18.09 -17.88
C GLN A 263 -57.02 -18.26 -19.12
N MET A 264 -56.44 -18.79 -20.20
CA MET A 264 -57.22 -19.30 -21.32
C MET A 264 -57.86 -20.62 -20.91
N PHE A 265 -59.19 -20.66 -20.92
CA PHE A 265 -60.00 -21.85 -20.74
C PHE A 265 -59.99 -22.64 -22.06
N GLU A 266 -59.42 -23.85 -22.08
CA GLU A 266 -59.65 -24.81 -23.16
C GLU A 266 -60.92 -25.62 -22.86
N ASP A 267 -61.88 -25.54 -23.78
CA ASP A 267 -63.18 -26.23 -23.80
C ASP A 267 -62.99 -27.71 -24.21
N PRO A 268 -63.62 -28.70 -23.55
CA PRO A 268 -63.39 -30.11 -23.86
C PRO A 268 -64.46 -30.67 -24.81
N PHE A 269 -64.12 -30.79 -26.10
CA PHE A 269 -64.73 -31.75 -27.04
C PHE A 269 -63.71 -32.25 -28.05
#